data_AF-A0A3N5M0V4-F1
#
_entry.id   AF-A0A3N5M0V4-F1
#
_cell.length_a   1.000
_cell.length_b   1.000
_cell.length_c   1.000
_cell.angle_alpha   90.00
_cell.angle_beta   90.00
_cell.angle_gamma   90.00
#
_symmetry.space_group_name_H-M   'P 1'
#
loop_
_entity.id
_entity.type
_entity.pdbx_description
1 polymer ?
#
loop_
_entity_poly.entity_id
_entity_poly.type
_entity_poly.pdbx_seq_one_letter_code
_entity_poly.pdbx_strand_id
1 'polypeptide(L)'
;MRRKHIAPVMIVSASVFVVGVTLAENDRFALNAPNGIAFSEFKDYETWDVIGSSVTDDAGGCGSSPEPGCIKSIVGNPVMIRAFKAGIPANGQSVPDGAMMAKIEWYKARDPSLAYGAIVPGKFMEVAFMVKDSKRFSETNGWGYATLKYDAASDTFRPFAGEAPDFHKTACHACHTVVSSRDFVFTQYEKR
;
A
#
# COMPACT_ATOMS: atom_id res chain seq x y z
N MET A 1 59.53 -1.19 -63.98
CA MET A 1 58.73 -1.92 -62.96
C MET A 1 57.92 -0.90 -62.17
N ARG A 2 56.60 -0.84 -62.38
CA ARG A 2 55.69 0.17 -61.79
C ARG A 2 55.34 -0.20 -60.35
N ARG A 3 55.70 0.65 -59.38
CA ARG A 3 55.28 0.58 -57.97
C ARG A 3 53.78 0.88 -57.89
N LYS A 4 52.97 -0.06 -57.39
CA LYS A 4 51.57 0.16 -57.03
C LYS A 4 51.53 0.62 -55.57
N HIS A 5 51.01 1.83 -55.34
CA HIS A 5 50.73 2.34 -54.00
C HIS A 5 49.43 1.69 -53.49
N ILE A 6 49.50 1.02 -52.35
CA ILE A 6 48.33 0.48 -51.63
C ILE A 6 48.04 1.44 -50.49
N ALA A 7 46.89 2.10 -50.54
CA ALA A 7 46.41 2.98 -49.47
C ALA A 7 45.88 2.15 -48.29
N PRO A 8 46.10 2.56 -47.03
CA PRO A 8 45.60 1.82 -45.88
C PRO A 8 44.10 2.09 -45.68
N VAL A 9 43.33 1.01 -45.52
CA VAL A 9 41.91 1.06 -45.13
C VAL A 9 41.85 1.23 -43.61
N MET A 10 41.43 2.40 -43.13
CA MET A 10 41.07 2.59 -41.72
C MET A 10 39.69 1.98 -41.47
N ILE A 11 39.64 0.89 -40.72
CA ILE A 11 38.40 0.32 -40.19
C ILE A 11 38.08 1.07 -38.90
N VAL A 12 37.08 1.94 -38.95
CA VAL A 12 36.50 2.58 -37.75
C VAL A 12 35.48 1.60 -37.17
N SER A 13 35.86 0.88 -36.12
CA SER A 13 34.91 0.11 -35.30
C SER A 13 34.06 1.07 -34.48
N ALA A 14 32.80 1.25 -34.87
CA ALA A 14 31.81 1.94 -34.07
C ALA A 14 31.28 0.99 -32.98
N SER A 15 31.75 1.15 -31.75
CA SER A 15 31.20 0.47 -30.58
C SER A 15 29.83 1.07 -30.25
N VAL A 16 28.76 0.31 -30.49
CA VAL A 16 27.40 0.68 -30.05
C VAL A 16 27.33 0.42 -28.54
N PHE A 17 27.41 1.48 -27.74
CA PHE A 17 27.01 1.43 -26.34
C PHE A 17 25.48 1.42 -26.28
N VAL A 18 24.90 0.25 -26.04
CA VAL A 18 23.50 0.15 -25.62
C VAL A 18 23.45 0.64 -24.18
N VAL A 19 23.20 1.93 -23.99
CA VAL A 19 22.79 2.46 -22.69
C VAL A 19 21.38 1.93 -22.45
N GLY A 20 21.27 0.86 -21.67
CA GLY A 20 20.00 0.42 -21.15
C GLY A 20 19.42 1.52 -20.27
N VAL A 21 18.45 2.27 -20.78
CA VAL A 21 17.61 3.11 -19.94
C VAL A 21 16.79 2.14 -19.11
N THR A 22 17.22 1.91 -17.87
CA THR A 22 16.33 1.36 -16.85
C THR A 22 15.19 2.37 -16.76
N LEU A 23 14.01 2.01 -17.24
CA LEU A 23 12.79 2.72 -16.89
C LEU A 23 12.83 2.81 -15.36
N ALA A 24 12.92 4.02 -14.83
CA ALA A 24 12.78 4.23 -13.41
C ALA A 24 11.41 3.64 -13.05
N GLU A 25 11.43 2.46 -12.45
CA GLU A 25 10.27 1.85 -11.83
C GLU A 25 9.70 2.95 -10.93
N ASN A 26 8.39 3.20 -11.01
CA ASN A 26 7.69 4.04 -10.04
C ASN A 26 7.82 3.34 -8.68
N ASP A 27 8.98 3.50 -8.03
CA ASP A 27 9.31 2.82 -6.80
C ASP A 27 8.52 3.51 -5.69
N ARG A 28 7.26 3.09 -5.59
CA ARG A 28 6.29 3.55 -4.61
C ARG A 28 6.81 3.38 -3.18
N PHE A 29 7.83 2.54 -2.96
CA PHE A 29 8.49 2.33 -1.68
C PHE A 29 9.61 3.33 -1.38
N ALA A 30 10.07 4.11 -2.36
CA ALA A 30 10.95 5.25 -2.15
C ALA A 30 10.22 6.50 -1.61
N LEU A 31 8.89 6.49 -1.65
CA LEU A 31 8.04 7.58 -1.17
C LEU A 31 7.95 7.58 0.38
N ASN A 32 7.61 8.74 0.94
CA ASN A 32 7.38 8.91 2.38
C ASN A 32 6.06 9.66 2.60
N ALA A 33 5.33 9.28 3.64
CA ALA A 33 4.18 10.03 4.12
C ALA A 33 4.63 11.26 4.94
N PRO A 34 3.81 12.34 4.99
CA PRO A 34 4.16 13.58 5.70
C PRO A 34 4.42 13.42 7.20
N ASN A 35 3.92 12.34 7.81
CA ASN A 35 4.12 12.01 9.23
C ASN A 35 5.38 11.16 9.50
N GLY A 36 6.27 11.00 8.52
CA GLY A 36 7.54 10.30 8.69
C GLY A 36 7.47 8.78 8.56
N ILE A 37 6.34 8.22 8.09
CA ILE A 37 6.25 6.82 7.69
C ILE A 37 6.83 6.66 6.29
N ALA A 38 7.82 5.79 6.14
CA ALA A 38 8.34 5.41 4.82
C ALA A 38 7.51 4.26 4.26
N PHE A 39 7.12 4.31 2.98
CA PHE A 39 6.34 3.21 2.40
C PHE A 39 7.17 1.93 2.27
N SER A 40 8.50 2.02 2.23
CA SER A 40 9.42 0.88 2.32
C SER A 40 9.30 0.08 3.62
N GLU A 41 8.75 0.65 4.71
CA GLU A 41 8.44 -0.13 5.94
C GLU A 41 7.40 -1.22 5.68
N PHE A 42 6.55 -1.03 4.67
CA PHE A 42 5.50 -1.95 4.26
C PHE A 42 5.86 -2.68 2.96
N LYS A 43 7.14 -2.70 2.56
CA LYS A 43 7.57 -3.43 1.38
C LYS A 43 7.10 -4.89 1.46
N ASP A 44 6.66 -5.41 0.32
CA ASP A 44 6.14 -6.77 0.16
C ASP A 44 4.84 -7.07 0.92
N TYR A 45 4.07 -6.04 1.33
CA TYR A 45 2.75 -6.23 1.97
C TYR A 45 1.80 -7.12 1.14
N GLU A 46 1.97 -7.17 -0.18
CA GLU A 46 1.19 -8.03 -1.09
C GLU A 46 1.38 -9.53 -0.81
N THR A 47 2.44 -9.89 -0.09
CA THR A 47 2.75 -11.28 0.33
C THR A 47 2.32 -11.57 1.78
N TRP A 48 1.84 -10.57 2.51
CA TRP A 48 1.41 -10.75 3.88
C TRP A 48 0.12 -11.56 3.96
N ASP A 49 -0.08 -12.24 5.10
CA ASP A 49 -1.27 -13.06 5.28
C ASP A 49 -2.52 -12.18 5.28
N VAL A 50 -3.56 -12.63 4.57
CA VAL A 50 -4.90 -12.03 4.65
C VAL A 50 -5.38 -12.08 6.10
N ILE A 51 -5.96 -10.98 6.58
CA ILE A 51 -6.68 -10.88 7.85
C ILE A 51 -8.17 -11.05 7.57
N GLY A 52 -8.69 -10.29 6.61
CA GLY A 52 -10.09 -10.34 6.20
C GLY A 52 -10.37 -9.39 5.04
N SER A 53 -11.61 -9.41 4.57
CA SER A 53 -12.08 -8.52 3.50
C SER A 53 -13.33 -7.80 3.94
N SER A 54 -13.55 -6.62 3.38
CA SER A 54 -14.80 -5.87 3.58
C SER A 54 -15.27 -5.26 2.27
N VAL A 55 -16.59 -5.20 2.10
CA VAL A 55 -17.24 -4.53 0.97
C VAL A 55 -18.18 -3.50 1.58
N THR A 56 -18.11 -2.27 1.09
CA THR A 56 -19.03 -1.21 1.53
C THR A 56 -20.05 -0.91 0.46
N ASP A 57 -21.29 -0.69 0.90
CA ASP A 57 -22.43 -0.50 0.01
C ASP A 57 -22.47 0.92 -0.55
N ASP A 58 -22.11 1.93 0.24
CA ASP A 58 -22.04 3.35 -0.12
C ASP A 58 -20.60 3.89 -0.18
N ALA A 59 -20.45 5.20 -0.45
CA ALA A 59 -19.14 5.87 -0.46
C ALA A 59 -18.45 5.89 0.92
N GLY A 60 -19.22 5.63 1.99
CA GLY A 60 -18.74 5.57 3.35
C GLY A 60 -17.66 4.50 3.51
N GLY A 61 -16.52 4.92 4.04
CA GLY A 61 -15.41 4.03 4.39
C GLY A 61 -14.50 3.62 3.23
N CYS A 62 -14.73 4.08 1.99
CA CYS A 62 -13.88 3.80 0.84
C CYS A 62 -12.69 4.73 0.70
N GLY A 63 -11.80 4.71 1.70
CA GLY A 63 -10.55 5.46 1.64
C GLY A 63 -10.77 6.91 1.21
N SER A 64 -10.05 7.35 0.18
CA SER A 64 -10.21 8.67 -0.44
C SER A 64 -11.11 8.72 -1.70
N SER A 65 -11.94 7.69 -1.94
CA SER A 65 -12.86 7.61 -3.08
C SER A 65 -13.95 8.68 -3.04
N PRO A 66 -14.23 9.37 -4.15
CA PRO A 66 -15.47 10.12 -4.31
C PRO A 66 -16.64 9.23 -4.79
N GLU A 67 -16.37 8.01 -5.28
CA GLU A 67 -17.39 7.11 -5.83
C GLU A 67 -17.96 6.15 -4.76
N PRO A 68 -19.23 5.74 -4.88
CA PRO A 68 -19.89 4.87 -3.91
C PRO A 68 -19.38 3.43 -3.94
N GLY A 69 -18.85 2.98 -2.81
CA GLY A 69 -18.55 1.59 -2.51
C GLY A 69 -17.25 1.07 -3.11
N CYS A 70 -16.63 0.15 -2.38
CA CYS A 70 -15.32 -0.40 -2.69
C CYS A 70 -15.19 -1.79 -2.09
N ILE A 71 -14.19 -2.52 -2.58
CA ILE A 71 -13.76 -3.79 -2.02
C ILE A 71 -12.40 -3.58 -1.38
N LYS A 72 -12.23 -4.13 -0.18
CA LYS A 72 -11.02 -4.00 0.61
C LYS A 72 -10.51 -5.38 0.98
N SER A 73 -9.22 -5.59 0.77
CA SER A 73 -8.49 -6.75 1.29
C SER A 73 -7.51 -6.26 2.33
N ILE A 74 -7.61 -6.78 3.54
CA ILE A 74 -6.77 -6.39 4.67
C ILE A 74 -5.78 -7.52 4.90
N VAL A 75 -4.49 -7.19 4.90
CA VAL A 75 -3.37 -8.11 5.12
C VAL A 75 -2.53 -7.64 6.30
N GLY A 76 -1.84 -8.57 6.97
CA GLY A 76 -1.07 -8.30 8.17
C GLY A 76 0.29 -8.96 8.15
N ASN A 77 1.30 -8.24 8.63
CA ASN A 77 2.63 -8.82 8.78
C ASN A 77 2.63 -9.96 9.82
N PRO A 78 3.69 -10.80 9.89
CA PRO A 78 3.72 -11.92 10.82
C PRO A 78 3.53 -11.54 12.30
N VAL A 79 3.90 -10.32 12.69
CA VAL A 79 3.68 -9.81 14.06
C VAL A 79 2.19 -9.64 14.32
N MET A 80 1.47 -8.96 13.44
CA MET A 80 0.02 -8.75 13.57
C MET A 80 -0.75 -10.08 13.52
N ILE A 81 -0.35 -11.01 12.65
CA ILE A 81 -1.00 -12.32 12.54
C ILE A 81 -0.83 -13.14 13.80
N ARG A 82 0.37 -13.14 14.41
CA ARG A 82 0.59 -13.80 15.71
C ARG A 82 -0.25 -13.16 16.81
N ALA A 83 -0.36 -11.84 16.83
CA ALA A 83 -1.22 -11.13 17.78
C ALA A 83 -2.68 -11.58 17.64
N PHE A 84 -3.22 -11.58 16.42
CA PHE A 84 -4.58 -12.06 16.16
C PHE A 84 -4.80 -13.53 16.55
N LYS A 85 -3.85 -14.42 16.24
CA LYS A 85 -3.92 -15.83 16.65
C LYS A 85 -3.91 -16.02 18.17
N ALA A 86 -3.28 -15.10 18.90
CA ALA A 86 -3.32 -15.05 20.36
C ALA A 86 -4.61 -14.39 20.92
N GLY A 87 -5.54 -14.00 20.05
CA GLY A 87 -6.79 -13.31 20.41
C GLY A 87 -6.64 -11.80 20.60
N ILE A 88 -5.49 -11.21 20.30
CA ILE A 88 -5.24 -9.78 20.44
C ILE A 88 -5.78 -9.05 19.19
N PRO A 89 -6.46 -7.90 19.31
CA PRO A 89 -6.81 -7.18 20.54
C PRO A 89 -8.17 -7.57 21.15
N ALA A 90 -8.87 -8.57 20.60
CA ALA A 90 -10.21 -8.97 21.09
C ALA A 90 -10.21 -9.48 22.54
N ASN A 91 -9.06 -9.96 23.04
CA ASN A 91 -8.85 -10.40 24.42
C ASN A 91 -8.52 -9.24 25.40
N GLY A 92 -8.57 -7.98 24.95
CA GLY A 92 -8.31 -6.79 25.76
C GLY A 92 -6.83 -6.43 25.94
N GLN A 93 -5.90 -7.20 25.37
CA GLN A 93 -4.49 -6.84 25.34
C GLN A 93 -4.18 -5.88 24.21
N SER A 94 -3.15 -5.06 24.39
CA SER A 94 -2.65 -4.17 23.33
C SER A 94 -1.92 -4.96 22.24
N VAL A 95 -2.07 -4.51 21.00
CA VAL A 95 -1.29 -4.99 19.86
C VAL A 95 0.18 -4.63 20.10
N PRO A 96 1.12 -5.57 19.88
CA PRO A 96 2.54 -5.32 20.09
C PRO A 96 3.13 -4.35 19.07
N ASP A 97 4.17 -3.61 19.47
CA ASP A 97 4.99 -2.81 18.56
C ASP A 97 5.57 -3.67 17.41
N GLY A 98 5.67 -3.07 16.22
CA GLY A 98 6.07 -3.73 14.98
C GLY A 98 4.93 -4.47 14.27
N ALA A 99 3.73 -4.55 14.85
CA ALA A 99 2.55 -5.02 14.14
C ALA A 99 2.17 -4.05 13.03
N MET A 100 1.91 -4.58 11.83
CA MET A 100 1.57 -3.79 10.66
C MET A 100 0.40 -4.40 9.89
N MET A 101 -0.42 -3.54 9.32
CA MET A 101 -1.50 -3.91 8.42
C MET A 101 -1.47 -3.05 7.17
N ALA A 102 -1.85 -3.64 6.05
CA ALA A 102 -2.15 -2.95 4.80
C ALA A 102 -3.57 -3.26 4.37
N LYS A 103 -4.29 -2.24 3.92
CA LYS A 103 -5.66 -2.31 3.42
C LYS A 103 -5.63 -1.87 1.97
N ILE A 104 -5.81 -2.83 1.08
CA ILE A 104 -5.75 -2.68 -0.37
C ILE A 104 -7.17 -2.43 -0.87
N GLU A 105 -7.38 -1.34 -1.60
CA GLU A 105 -8.73 -0.89 -1.97
C GLU A 105 -8.89 -0.78 -3.49
N TRP A 106 -10.03 -1.29 -3.97
CA TRP A 106 -10.45 -1.21 -5.38
C TRP A 106 -11.89 -0.73 -5.46
N TYR A 107 -12.22 -0.06 -6.57
CA TYR A 107 -13.61 0.19 -6.93
C TYR A 107 -14.34 -1.14 -7.14
N LYS A 108 -15.64 -1.17 -6.89
CA LYS A 108 -16.48 -2.33 -7.20
C LYS A 108 -16.61 -2.48 -8.72
N ALA A 109 -16.46 -3.69 -9.23
CA ALA A 109 -16.78 -4.04 -10.61
C ALA A 109 -17.69 -5.27 -10.66
N ARG A 110 -18.35 -5.47 -11.80
CA ARG A 110 -19.03 -6.73 -12.14
C ARG A 110 -18.26 -7.42 -13.24
N ASP A 111 -18.09 -8.73 -13.12
CA ASP A 111 -17.54 -9.56 -14.17
C ASP A 111 -18.68 -10.31 -14.90
N PRO A 112 -18.96 -9.99 -16.18
CA PRO A 112 -20.02 -10.64 -16.93
C PRO A 112 -19.72 -12.11 -17.27
N SER A 113 -18.46 -12.56 -17.14
CA SER A 113 -18.09 -13.96 -17.34
C SER A 113 -18.51 -14.86 -16.16
N LEU A 114 -18.78 -14.28 -14.99
CA LEU A 114 -19.23 -15.02 -13.81
C LEU A 114 -20.74 -15.27 -13.90
N ALA A 115 -21.11 -16.49 -14.31
CA ALA A 115 -22.49 -16.91 -14.52
C ALA A 115 -23.42 -16.75 -13.29
N TYR A 116 -22.86 -16.69 -12.08
CA TYR A 116 -23.59 -16.49 -10.82
C TYR A 116 -23.69 -15.02 -10.38
N GLY A 117 -23.18 -14.07 -11.18
CA GLY A 117 -23.25 -12.63 -10.92
C GLY A 117 -22.52 -12.21 -9.65
N ALA A 118 -21.25 -11.82 -9.77
CA ALA A 118 -20.44 -11.40 -8.63
C ALA A 118 -19.97 -9.95 -8.73
N ILE A 119 -19.74 -9.35 -7.56
CA ILE A 119 -18.98 -8.10 -7.43
C ILE A 119 -17.52 -8.49 -7.17
N VAL A 120 -16.62 -7.94 -7.97
CA VAL A 120 -15.18 -8.26 -7.96
C VAL A 120 -14.34 -6.99 -7.87
N PRO A 121 -13.06 -7.07 -7.46
CA PRO A 121 -12.16 -5.94 -7.49
C PRO A 121 -12.06 -5.36 -8.91
N GLY A 122 -12.34 -4.07 -9.04
CA GLY A 122 -12.22 -3.32 -10.28
C GLY A 122 -10.90 -2.56 -10.37
N LYS A 123 -11.00 -1.28 -10.72
CA LYS A 123 -9.82 -0.39 -10.77
C LYS A 123 -9.22 -0.24 -9.38
N PHE A 124 -7.90 -0.36 -9.31
CA PHE A 124 -7.14 -0.14 -8.09
C PHE A 124 -7.15 1.34 -7.69
N MET A 125 -7.23 1.60 -6.38
CA MET A 125 -7.40 2.95 -5.83
C MET A 125 -6.20 3.39 -4.99
N GLU A 126 -5.95 2.66 -3.92
CA GLU A 126 -4.99 3.04 -2.90
C GLU A 126 -4.67 1.86 -1.98
N VAL A 127 -3.59 2.00 -1.23
CA VAL A 127 -3.32 1.18 -0.05
C VAL A 127 -3.22 2.08 1.16
N ALA A 128 -4.03 1.80 2.18
CA ALA A 128 -3.91 2.42 3.48
C ALA A 128 -3.13 1.49 4.42
N PHE A 129 -2.24 2.06 5.21
CA PHE A 129 -1.31 1.37 6.08
C PHE A 129 -1.51 1.82 7.52
N MET A 130 -1.29 0.88 8.44
CA MET A 130 -1.12 1.22 9.86
C MET A 130 -0.01 0.39 10.49
N VAL A 131 0.74 1.02 11.41
CA VAL A 131 1.86 0.40 12.13
C VAL A 131 1.78 0.75 13.61
N LYS A 132 1.99 -0.26 14.47
CA LYS A 132 2.15 -0.06 15.91
C LYS A 132 3.61 0.28 16.22
N ASP A 133 3.85 1.48 16.73
CA ASP A 133 5.12 1.95 17.27
C ASP A 133 4.81 2.96 18.38
N SER A 134 4.76 2.46 19.61
CA SER A 134 4.41 3.20 20.82
C SER A 134 5.30 4.42 21.07
N LYS A 135 6.54 4.40 20.58
CA LYS A 135 7.50 5.48 20.75
C LYS A 135 7.33 6.55 19.67
N ARG A 136 7.26 6.14 18.40
CA ARG A 136 7.16 7.08 17.27
C ARG A 136 5.80 7.75 17.19
N PHE A 137 4.74 7.07 17.62
CA PHE A 137 3.35 7.54 17.50
C PHE A 137 2.63 7.64 18.86
N SER A 138 3.31 8.16 19.87
CA SER A 138 2.79 8.29 21.24
C SER A 138 1.49 9.11 21.33
N GLU A 139 1.34 10.13 20.48
CA GLU A 139 0.15 10.99 20.42
C GLU A 139 -1.09 10.33 19.81
N THR A 140 -0.93 9.16 19.18
CA THR A 140 -2.00 8.37 18.56
C THR A 140 -2.06 6.96 19.14
N ASN A 141 -1.82 6.84 20.45
CA ASN A 141 -1.86 5.58 21.19
C ASN A 141 -0.94 4.49 20.60
N GLY A 142 0.17 4.92 19.99
CA GLY A 142 1.15 4.06 19.35
C GLY A 142 0.83 3.69 17.90
N TRP A 143 -0.19 4.27 17.27
CA TRP A 143 -0.55 3.92 15.88
C TRP A 143 -0.16 5.00 14.88
N GLY A 144 0.69 4.64 13.92
CA GLY A 144 0.96 5.43 12.72
C GLY A 144 0.03 5.01 11.59
N TYR A 145 -0.43 5.98 10.79
CA TYR A 145 -1.29 5.76 9.62
C TYR A 145 -0.71 6.46 8.40
N ALA A 146 -0.75 5.81 7.24
CA ALA A 146 -0.33 6.40 5.97
C ALA A 146 -1.18 5.84 4.84
N THR A 147 -1.41 6.62 3.78
CA THR A 147 -2.14 6.14 2.60
C THR A 147 -1.32 6.44 1.36
N LEU A 148 -1.25 5.48 0.46
CA LEU A 148 -0.59 5.59 -0.84
C LEU A 148 -1.66 5.52 -1.92
N LYS A 149 -1.95 6.66 -2.54
CA LYS A 149 -2.92 6.76 -3.62
C LYS A 149 -2.28 6.37 -4.94
N TYR A 150 -3.05 5.67 -5.77
CA TYR A 150 -2.71 5.37 -7.14
C TYR A 150 -3.47 6.31 -8.09
N ASP A 151 -2.75 6.89 -9.04
CA ASP A 151 -3.31 7.66 -10.14
C ASP A 151 -3.28 6.81 -11.40
N ALA A 152 -4.45 6.33 -11.82
CA ALA A 152 -4.59 5.47 -13.00
C ALA A 152 -4.31 6.20 -14.33
N ALA A 153 -4.37 7.53 -14.37
CA ALA A 153 -4.11 8.30 -15.59
C ALA A 153 -2.60 8.43 -15.85
N SER A 154 -1.81 8.58 -14.79
CA SER A 154 -0.35 8.68 -14.88
C SER A 154 0.41 7.41 -14.52
N ASP A 155 -0.28 6.35 -14.09
CA ASP A 155 0.30 5.09 -13.59
C ASP A 155 1.35 5.34 -12.49
N THR A 156 1.00 6.21 -11.55
CA THR A 156 1.91 6.66 -10.48
C THR A 156 1.28 6.51 -9.11
N PHE A 157 2.15 6.36 -8.11
CA PHE A 157 1.77 6.40 -6.72
C PHE A 157 2.14 7.75 -6.10
N ARG A 158 1.31 8.22 -5.17
CA ARG A 158 1.60 9.40 -4.37
C ARG A 158 1.14 9.21 -2.93
N PRO A 159 1.87 9.73 -1.93
CA PRO A 159 1.38 9.79 -0.57
C PRO A 159 0.07 10.59 -0.53
N PHE A 160 -0.86 10.17 0.32
CA PHE A 160 -1.98 11.02 0.69
C PHE A 160 -1.47 12.19 1.52
N ALA A 161 -1.19 13.32 0.87
CA ALA A 161 -0.65 14.54 1.47
C ALA A 161 -1.73 15.64 1.63
N GLY A 162 -2.99 15.24 1.82
CA GLY A 162 -4.14 16.14 1.73
C GLY A 162 -4.20 17.23 2.79
N GLU A 163 -3.62 17.03 3.97
CA GLU A 163 -3.54 18.07 5.00
C GLU A 163 -2.19 17.93 5.74
N ALA A 164 -1.86 18.91 6.58
CA ALA A 164 -0.63 19.05 7.36
C ALA A 164 -0.12 17.72 7.99
N PRO A 165 1.13 17.63 8.47
CA PRO A 165 1.67 16.41 9.11
C PRO A 165 0.74 15.73 10.14
N ASP A 166 -0.16 16.49 10.76
CA ASP A 166 -1.16 16.01 11.72
C ASP A 166 -2.44 15.41 11.11
N PHE A 167 -2.64 15.44 9.79
CA PHE A 167 -3.84 14.89 9.13
C PHE A 167 -4.14 13.45 9.53
N HIS A 168 -3.09 12.63 9.60
CA HIS A 168 -3.25 11.23 9.98
C HIS A 168 -3.76 11.06 11.43
N LYS A 169 -3.49 12.03 12.31
CA LYS A 169 -4.05 12.07 13.67
C LYS A 169 -5.52 12.49 13.63
N THR A 170 -5.86 13.55 12.89
CA THR A 170 -7.20 14.14 12.89
C THR A 170 -8.21 13.37 12.05
N ALA A 171 -7.79 12.75 10.95
CA ALA A 171 -8.67 12.01 10.05
C ALA A 171 -8.65 10.49 10.31
N CYS A 172 -7.48 9.87 10.40
CA CYS A 172 -7.38 8.42 10.57
C CYS A 172 -7.57 8.02 12.03
N HIS A 173 -6.73 8.53 12.95
CA HIS A 173 -6.78 8.11 14.35
C HIS A 173 -8.10 8.48 15.03
N ALA A 174 -8.64 9.68 14.77
CA ALA A 174 -9.95 10.08 15.29
C ALA A 174 -11.05 9.07 14.95
N CYS A 175 -11.11 8.60 13.70
CA CYS A 175 -12.06 7.57 13.28
C CYS A 175 -11.81 6.22 14.00
N HIS A 176 -10.55 5.85 14.17
CA HIS A 176 -10.17 4.61 14.82
C HIS A 176 -10.40 4.61 16.35
N THR A 177 -10.56 5.77 16.99
CA THR A 177 -10.88 5.84 18.43
C THR A 177 -12.23 5.22 18.80
N VAL A 178 -13.15 5.10 17.84
CA VAL A 178 -14.46 4.43 18.01
C VAL A 178 -14.29 2.97 18.44
N VAL A 179 -13.18 2.32 18.04
CA VAL A 179 -12.84 0.95 18.42
C VAL A 179 -11.62 0.88 19.33
N SER A 180 -11.45 1.87 20.21
CA SER A 180 -10.37 1.91 21.21
C SER A 180 -10.32 0.68 22.12
N SER A 181 -11.46 0.06 22.44
CA SER A 181 -11.53 -1.21 23.19
C SER A 181 -10.89 -2.40 22.45
N ARG A 182 -10.64 -2.25 21.16
CA ARG A 182 -9.97 -3.22 20.29
C ARG A 182 -8.63 -2.68 19.78
N ASP A 183 -7.96 -1.91 20.64
CA ASP A 183 -6.70 -1.22 20.35
C ASP A 183 -6.70 -0.54 18.98
N PHE A 184 -7.78 0.17 18.67
CA PHE A 184 -7.91 0.99 17.46
C PHE A 184 -7.92 0.16 16.14
N VAL A 185 -8.24 -1.14 16.18
CA VAL A 185 -8.31 -2.00 14.98
C VAL A 185 -9.74 -2.44 14.69
N PHE A 186 -10.29 -2.00 13.56
CA PHE A 186 -11.64 -2.37 13.11
C PHE A 186 -11.74 -3.83 12.64
N THR A 187 -10.79 -4.29 11.83
CA THR A 187 -10.83 -5.62 11.20
C THR A 187 -10.71 -6.71 12.26
N GLN A 188 -11.56 -7.72 12.19
CA GLN A 188 -11.47 -8.92 13.01
C GLN A 188 -10.72 -10.01 12.25
N TYR A 189 -10.06 -10.90 13.00
CA TYR A 189 -9.43 -12.08 12.45
C TYR A 189 -10.33 -13.28 12.69
N GLU A 190 -11.16 -13.56 11.68
CA GLU A 190 -12.16 -14.60 11.76
C GLU A 190 -11.54 -16.00 11.73
N LYS A 191 -12.27 -16.96 12.32
CA LYS A 191 -11.88 -18.37 12.29
C LYS A 191 -11.80 -18.86 10.84
N ARG A 192 -10.70 -19.53 10.51
CA ARG A 192 -10.41 -20.12 9.20
C ARG A 192 -9.59 -21.40 9.32
#